data_AF-A0AAF0J5X0-F1
#
_entry.id   AF-A0AAF0J5X0-F1
#
_cell.length_a   1.000
_cell.length_b   1.000
_cell.length_c   1.000
_cell.angle_alpha   90.00
_cell.angle_beta   90.00
_cell.angle_gamma   90.00
#
_symmetry.space_group_name_H-M   'P 1'
#
loop_
_entity.id
_entity.type
_entity.pdbx_description
1 polymer ?
#
loop_
_entity_poly.entity_id
_entity_poly.type
_entity_poly.pdbx_seq_one_letter_code
_entity_poly.pdbx_strand_id
1 'polypeptide(L)'
;MDQDSARHLLIEFEQAVLDALASNFGEEECERLKIMSDNVNTTISHLFEQGKLSQPTIHLGVSIGERIEHLRVVLNEHRAMMDELQRSTTEEIYSILGKESLKPGEKKMAAERRDGGLNATQMRDWFLKNMGYPFPSRSDKVKILKSTNKGPVKNDTLRYNQVVLWFINTRRRSGWTKFLRRYAQGDKTKMLELVWALETSVGGTHASRCWSSGLGTVSTSKVRDGKKERKITRMTIKEFMPEVKDYELEKMYMEWKKVVERIRFGVKERVGDWIEEVIASADMTRHA
;
A
#
# COMPACT_ATOMS: atom_id res chain seq x y z
N MET A 1 42.69 24.61 -22.69
CA MET A 1 41.62 23.61 -22.77
C MET A 1 40.36 24.27 -23.33
N ASP A 2 39.65 23.53 -24.18
CA ASP A 2 38.43 23.91 -24.88
C ASP A 2 37.18 23.47 -24.09
N GLN A 3 36.05 24.18 -24.25
CA GLN A 3 34.73 23.77 -23.78
C GLN A 3 34.35 22.35 -24.22
N ASP A 4 34.72 21.95 -25.43
CA ASP A 4 34.41 20.61 -25.93
C ASP A 4 35.19 19.52 -25.21
N SER A 5 36.41 19.82 -24.76
CA SER A 5 37.22 18.91 -23.92
C SER A 5 36.59 18.72 -22.54
N ALA A 6 36.03 19.78 -21.93
CA ALA A 6 35.35 19.67 -20.64
C ALA A 6 34.04 18.86 -20.71
N ARG A 7 33.28 18.99 -21.82
CA ARG A 7 32.08 18.18 -22.05
C ARG A 7 32.40 16.71 -22.25
N HIS A 8 33.46 16.40 -23.00
CA HIS A 8 33.93 15.02 -23.18
C HIS A 8 34.33 14.40 -21.84
N LEU A 9 35.11 15.10 -21.02
CA LEU A 9 35.50 14.63 -19.69
C LEU A 9 34.30 14.34 -18.78
N LEU A 10 33.27 15.20 -18.81
CA LEU A 10 32.04 14.99 -18.04
C LEU A 10 31.29 13.71 -18.46
N ILE A 11 31.14 13.51 -19.77
CA ILE A 11 30.45 12.33 -20.31
C ILE A 11 31.27 11.05 -20.04
N GLU A 12 32.59 11.11 -20.23
CA GLU A 12 33.49 9.98 -19.96
C GLU A 12 33.46 9.60 -18.48
N PHE A 13 33.43 10.59 -17.58
CA PHE A 13 33.26 10.35 -16.15
C PHE A 13 31.94 9.67 -15.82
N GLU A 14 30.82 10.16 -16.39
CA GLU A 14 29.51 9.52 -16.20
C GLU A 14 29.52 8.06 -16.67
N GLN A 15 30.04 7.81 -17.87
CA GLN A 15 30.12 6.46 -18.42
C GLN A 15 30.99 5.54 -17.55
N ALA A 16 32.14 6.03 -17.09
CA ALA A 16 33.00 5.26 -16.20
C ALA A 16 32.31 4.92 -14.88
N VAL A 17 31.51 5.83 -14.32
CA VAL A 17 30.71 5.55 -13.11
C VAL A 17 29.67 4.45 -13.39
N LEU A 18 28.97 4.52 -14.52
CA LEU A 18 27.97 3.52 -14.90
C LEU A 18 28.59 2.14 -15.14
N ASP A 19 29.72 2.08 -15.86
CA ASP A 19 30.42 0.83 -16.17
C ASP A 19 30.97 0.17 -14.89
N ALA A 20 31.48 0.99 -13.97
CA ALA A 20 31.96 0.52 -12.67
C ALA A 20 30.81 -0.02 -11.81
N LEU A 21 29.62 0.59 -11.85
CA LEU A 21 28.43 0.09 -11.17
C LEU A 21 27.88 -1.21 -11.78
N ALA A 22 28.09 -1.45 -13.08
CA ALA A 22 27.62 -2.64 -13.77
C ALA A 22 28.57 -3.85 -13.63
N SER A 23 29.83 -3.62 -13.26
CA SER A 23 30.87 -4.63 -13.17
C SER A 23 31.19 -4.99 -11.71
N ASN A 24 32.01 -6.03 -11.49
CA ASN A 24 32.56 -6.31 -10.15
C ASN A 24 33.52 -5.18 -9.77
N PHE A 25 33.00 -4.20 -9.04
CA PHE A 25 33.69 -3.00 -8.59
C PHE A 25 34.85 -3.33 -7.63
N GLY A 26 36.09 -3.08 -8.05
CA GLY A 26 37.30 -3.28 -7.26
C GLY A 26 37.90 -1.97 -6.72
N GLU A 27 39.03 -2.09 -6.01
CA GLU A 27 39.80 -0.93 -5.53
C GLU A 27 40.44 -0.14 -6.67
N GLU A 28 40.84 -0.80 -7.77
CA GLU A 28 41.46 -0.17 -8.93
C GLU A 28 40.47 0.76 -9.67
N GLU A 29 39.22 0.33 -9.88
CA GLU A 29 38.18 1.16 -10.49
C GLU A 29 37.79 2.35 -9.61
N CYS A 30 37.78 2.17 -8.28
CA CYS A 30 37.52 3.25 -7.33
C CYS A 30 38.59 4.34 -7.45
N GLU A 31 39.87 3.95 -7.54
CA GLU A 31 40.97 4.89 -7.67
C GLU A 31 40.94 5.60 -9.03
N ARG A 32 40.64 4.86 -10.11
CA ARG A 32 40.42 5.46 -11.44
C ARG A 32 39.32 6.52 -11.42
N LEU A 33 38.18 6.24 -10.77
CA LEU A 33 37.07 7.19 -10.68
C LEU A 33 37.42 8.44 -9.87
N LYS A 34 38.21 8.32 -8.80
CA LYS A 34 38.70 9.49 -8.05
C LYS A 34 39.57 10.38 -8.91
N ILE A 35 40.53 9.79 -9.63
CA ILE A 35 41.41 10.52 -10.56
C ILE A 35 40.57 11.24 -11.62
N MET A 36 39.55 10.57 -12.20
CA MET A 36 38.67 11.21 -13.18
C MET A 36 37.83 12.35 -12.57
N SER A 37 37.30 12.17 -11.35
CA SER A 37 36.59 13.21 -10.61
C SER A 37 37.46 14.44 -10.35
N ASP A 38 38.71 14.23 -9.92
CA ASP A 38 39.65 15.33 -9.66
C ASP A 38 40.05 16.06 -10.95
N ASN A 39 40.22 15.33 -12.05
CA ASN A 39 40.46 15.90 -13.37
C ASN A 39 39.28 16.75 -13.87
N VAL A 40 38.04 16.27 -13.69
CA VAL A 40 36.82 17.04 -14.00
C VAL A 40 36.75 18.30 -13.14
N ASN A 41 36.93 18.18 -11.83
CA ASN A 41 36.88 19.31 -10.90
C ASN A 41 37.94 20.37 -11.23
N THR A 42 39.18 19.95 -11.48
CA THR A 42 40.27 20.87 -11.82
C THR A 42 39.99 21.58 -13.14
N THR A 43 39.51 20.85 -14.15
CA THR A 43 39.21 21.40 -15.48
C THR A 43 38.05 22.40 -15.45
N ILE A 44 36.96 22.05 -14.75
CA ILE A 44 35.79 22.93 -14.61
C ILE A 44 36.13 24.17 -13.81
N SER A 45 36.89 24.04 -12.71
CA SER A 45 37.32 25.17 -11.87
C SER A 45 38.20 26.14 -12.67
N HIS A 46 39.16 25.62 -13.43
CA HIS A 46 40.01 26.43 -14.29
C HIS A 46 39.23 27.16 -15.40
N LEU A 47 38.23 26.50 -16.03
CA LEU A 47 37.38 27.14 -17.04
C LEU A 47 36.43 28.19 -16.43
N PHE A 48 36.00 27.99 -15.20
CA PHE A 48 35.21 28.95 -14.44
C PHE A 48 36.03 30.21 -14.11
N GLU A 49 37.25 30.04 -13.58
CA GLU A 49 38.17 31.15 -13.27
C GLU A 49 38.53 31.98 -14.51
N GLN A 50 38.66 31.34 -15.67
CA GLN A 50 38.91 32.02 -16.94
C GLN A 50 37.67 32.67 -17.56
N GLY A 51 36.49 32.55 -16.95
CA GLY A 51 35.22 33.07 -17.49
C GLY A 51 34.79 32.41 -18.80
N LYS A 52 35.36 31.25 -19.15
CA LYS A 52 35.10 30.54 -20.42
C LYS A 52 34.02 29.49 -20.30
N LEU A 53 33.53 29.22 -19.09
CA LEU A 53 32.55 28.18 -18.82
C LEU A 53 31.18 28.54 -19.44
N SER A 54 30.75 27.75 -20.44
CA SER A 54 29.48 27.97 -21.11
C SER A 54 28.30 27.40 -20.30
N GLN A 55 27.14 28.04 -20.39
CA GLN A 55 25.90 27.59 -19.74
C GLN A 55 25.53 26.12 -20.09
N PRO A 56 25.67 25.65 -21.35
CA PRO A 56 25.41 24.25 -21.67
C PRO A 56 26.31 23.26 -20.90
N THR A 57 27.59 23.60 -20.71
CA THR A 57 28.54 22.75 -19.96
C THR A 57 28.20 22.72 -18.47
N ILE A 58 27.73 23.84 -17.91
CA ILE A 58 27.24 23.92 -16.52
C ILE A 58 26.01 23.02 -16.35
N HIS A 59 25.02 23.16 -17.23
CA HIS A 59 23.80 22.34 -17.19
C HIS A 59 24.10 20.85 -17.32
N LEU A 60 25.04 20.48 -18.19
CA LEU A 60 25.48 19.09 -18.33
C LEU A 60 26.08 18.56 -17.03
N GLY A 61 27.01 19.30 -16.41
CA GLY A 61 27.64 18.91 -15.14
C GLY A 61 26.63 18.75 -14.00
N VAL A 62 25.69 19.69 -13.86
CA VAL A 62 24.59 19.59 -12.87
C VAL A 62 23.73 18.36 -13.13
N SER A 63 23.34 18.12 -14.39
CA SER A 63 22.49 17.00 -14.76
C SER A 63 23.15 15.64 -14.51
N ILE A 64 24.45 15.53 -14.79
CA ILE A 64 25.25 14.33 -14.47
C ILE A 64 25.32 14.12 -12.95
N GLY A 65 25.59 15.18 -12.19
CA GLY A 65 25.64 15.10 -10.72
C GLY A 65 24.32 14.64 -10.11
N GLU A 66 23.18 15.17 -10.59
CA GLU A 66 21.84 14.75 -10.15
C GLU A 66 21.58 13.26 -10.47
N ARG A 67 22.00 12.78 -11.65
CA ARG A 67 21.83 11.37 -12.04
C ARG A 67 22.69 10.44 -11.17
N ILE A 68 23.95 10.79 -10.92
CA ILE A 68 24.85 10.01 -10.05
C ILE A 68 24.29 9.96 -8.62
N GLU A 69 23.79 11.08 -8.10
CA GLU A 69 23.20 11.12 -6.76
C GLU A 69 21.93 10.26 -6.67
N HIS A 70 21.09 10.30 -7.70
CA HIS A 70 19.92 9.43 -7.77
C HIS A 70 20.31 7.94 -7.77
N LEU A 71 21.33 7.56 -8.54
CA LEU A 71 21.86 6.19 -8.54
C LEU A 71 22.38 5.79 -7.15
N ARG A 72 23.11 6.69 -6.48
CA ARG A 72 23.61 6.45 -5.11
C ARG A 72 22.48 6.16 -4.12
N VAL A 73 21.39 6.93 -4.18
CA VAL A 73 20.21 6.72 -3.32
C VAL A 73 19.59 5.34 -3.59
N VAL A 74 19.34 5.01 -4.86
CA VAL A 74 18.74 3.73 -5.24
C VAL A 74 19.61 2.54 -4.82
N LEU A 75 20.93 2.62 -5.02
CA LEU A 75 21.86 1.57 -4.62
C LEU A 75 21.90 1.36 -3.09
N ASN A 76 21.85 2.45 -2.31
CA ASN A 76 21.78 2.35 -0.85
C ASN A 76 20.46 1.72 -0.38
N GLU A 77 19.33 2.03 -1.04
CA GLU A 77 18.06 1.37 -0.77
C GLU A 77 18.12 -0.13 -1.07
N HIS A 78 18.72 -0.50 -2.21
CA HIS A 78 18.92 -1.91 -2.57
C HIS A 78 19.83 -2.65 -1.59
N ARG A 79 20.93 -2.04 -1.15
CA ARG A 79 21.82 -2.62 -0.13
C ARG A 79 21.08 -2.84 1.19
N ALA A 80 20.35 -1.84 1.68
CA ALA A 80 19.56 -1.97 2.90
C ALA A 80 18.48 -3.07 2.79
N MET A 81 17.88 -3.24 1.60
CA MET A 81 16.96 -4.36 1.36
C MET A 81 17.65 -5.73 1.37
N MET A 82 18.87 -5.83 0.83
CA MET A 82 19.64 -7.08 0.86
C MET A 82 20.10 -7.43 2.28
N ASP A 83 20.60 -6.47 3.05
CA ASP A 83 21.03 -6.68 4.44
C ASP A 83 19.86 -7.19 5.29
N GLU A 84 18.68 -6.60 5.09
CA GLU A 84 17.46 -7.03 5.77
C GLU A 84 17.04 -8.45 5.36
N LEU A 85 17.15 -8.78 4.06
CA LEU A 85 16.86 -10.13 3.57
C LEU A 85 17.85 -11.16 4.13
N GLN A 86 19.13 -10.82 4.20
CA GLN A 86 20.18 -11.67 4.76
C GLN A 86 19.94 -11.90 6.26
N ARG A 87 19.61 -10.83 7.00
CA ARG A 87 19.25 -10.92 8.42
C ARG A 87 18.03 -11.82 8.63
N SER A 88 16.97 -11.62 7.84
CA SER A 88 15.76 -12.44 7.88
C SER A 88 16.05 -13.92 7.58
N THR A 89 16.83 -14.20 6.54
CA THR A 89 17.22 -15.57 6.18
C THR A 89 18.04 -16.22 7.29
N THR A 90 18.97 -15.48 7.88
CA THR A 90 19.81 -15.96 8.99
C THR A 90 18.97 -16.30 10.21
N GLU A 91 18.02 -15.44 10.58
CA GLU A 91 17.09 -15.68 11.69
C GLU A 91 16.18 -16.90 11.44
N GLU A 92 15.74 -17.10 10.19
CA GLU A 92 14.96 -18.27 9.79
C GLU A 92 15.78 -19.56 9.91
N ILE A 93 17.02 -19.56 9.43
CA ILE A 93 17.96 -20.69 9.57
C ILE A 93 18.14 -21.05 11.06
N TYR A 94 18.38 -20.06 11.93
CA TYR A 94 18.51 -20.31 13.36
C TYR A 94 17.19 -20.82 13.99
N SER A 95 16.03 -20.37 13.51
CA SER A 95 14.73 -20.86 13.99
C SER A 95 14.47 -22.32 13.59
N ILE A 96 14.90 -22.72 12.39
CA ILE A 96 14.76 -24.10 11.89
C ILE A 96 15.71 -25.02 12.68
N LEU A 97 16.96 -24.61 12.85
CA LEU A 97 17.97 -25.38 13.60
C LEU A 97 17.64 -25.44 15.11
N GLY A 98 16.98 -24.43 15.67
CA GLY A 98 16.58 -24.39 17.07
C GLY A 98 15.32 -25.20 17.43
N LYS A 99 14.57 -25.71 16.44
CA LYS A 99 13.28 -26.39 16.66
C LYS A 99 13.34 -27.92 16.82
N GLU A 100 14.53 -28.53 16.85
CA GLU A 100 14.67 -29.98 17.10
C GLU A 100 14.46 -30.41 18.56
N SER A 101 14.27 -29.47 19.49
CA SER A 101 14.00 -29.81 20.88
C SER A 101 12.84 -28.98 21.41
N LEU A 102 11.65 -29.59 21.51
CA LEU A 102 10.69 -29.47 22.62
C LEU A 102 9.37 -30.22 22.29
N LYS A 103 9.02 -31.18 23.15
CA LYS A 103 7.80 -32.00 23.11
C LYS A 103 6.52 -31.19 23.40
N PRO A 104 5.33 -31.66 22.95
CA PRO A 104 4.08 -30.92 23.08
C PRO A 104 3.39 -31.13 24.43
N GLY A 105 2.96 -30.04 25.07
CA GLY A 105 2.19 -30.01 26.31
C GLY A 105 1.15 -28.88 26.31
N GLU A 106 -0.03 -29.19 26.83
CA GLU A 106 -1.35 -28.60 26.60
C GLU A 106 -1.65 -27.12 26.93
N LYS A 107 -2.53 -26.57 26.08
CA LYS A 107 -3.69 -25.65 26.32
C LYS A 107 -3.47 -24.17 26.71
N LYS A 108 -3.75 -23.30 25.73
CA LYS A 108 -4.82 -22.28 25.80
C LYS A 108 -5.56 -22.20 24.45
N MET A 109 -6.86 -22.49 24.47
CA MET A 109 -7.80 -22.08 23.42
C MET A 109 -7.86 -20.55 23.34
N ALA A 110 -8.25 -20.02 22.17
CA ALA A 110 -8.25 -18.61 21.73
C ALA A 110 -7.00 -18.10 20.96
N ALA A 111 -6.23 -19.03 20.39
CA ALA A 111 -5.33 -18.74 19.29
C ALA A 111 -5.63 -19.70 18.13
N GLU A 112 -6.87 -19.68 17.64
CA GLU A 112 -7.17 -20.34 16.36
C GLU A 112 -6.43 -19.61 15.24
N ARG A 113 -5.26 -20.16 14.93
CA ARG A 113 -4.63 -20.21 13.60
C ARG A 113 -4.67 -18.90 12.81
N ARG A 114 -4.06 -17.85 13.35
CA ARG A 114 -3.58 -16.72 12.52
C ARG A 114 -2.28 -17.16 11.84
N ASP A 115 -2.45 -17.84 10.72
CA ASP A 115 -1.39 -18.21 9.77
C ASP A 115 -0.64 -16.95 9.29
N GLY A 116 0.64 -17.08 8.93
CA GLY A 116 1.65 -16.02 8.72
C GLY A 116 1.40 -15.03 7.55
N GLY A 117 0.20 -14.50 7.44
CA GLY A 117 -0.19 -13.44 6.53
C GLY A 117 -0.15 -12.07 7.22
N LEU A 118 0.35 -11.09 6.49
CA LEU A 118 0.34 -9.65 6.79
C LEU A 118 -0.76 -9.24 7.80
N ASN A 119 -0.38 -8.71 8.96
CA ASN A 119 -1.32 -8.19 9.96
C ASN A 119 -2.20 -7.05 9.39
N ALA A 120 -3.33 -7.43 8.80
CA ALA A 120 -4.24 -6.52 8.10
C ALA A 120 -5.34 -5.95 8.99
N THR A 121 -5.30 -6.19 10.30
CA THR A 121 -6.36 -5.82 11.24
C THR A 121 -6.70 -4.34 11.17
N GLN A 122 -5.70 -3.46 11.27
CA GLN A 122 -5.88 -2.00 11.22
C GLN A 122 -6.35 -1.53 9.83
N MET A 123 -5.90 -2.18 8.77
CA MET A 123 -6.31 -1.86 7.40
C MET A 123 -7.77 -2.25 7.13
N ARG A 124 -8.21 -3.42 7.62
CA ARG A 124 -9.60 -3.88 7.56
C ARG A 124 -10.52 -2.95 8.34
N ASP A 125 -10.18 -2.64 9.59
CA ASP A 125 -10.97 -1.73 10.44
C ASP A 125 -11.15 -0.36 9.77
N TRP A 126 -10.06 0.23 9.27
CA TRP A 126 -10.15 1.51 8.57
C TRP A 126 -11.03 1.41 7.31
N PHE A 127 -10.88 0.34 6.52
CA PHE A 127 -11.69 0.15 5.30
C PHE A 127 -13.18 0.07 5.65
N LEU A 128 -13.54 -0.77 6.63
CA LEU A 128 -14.91 -0.96 7.06
C LEU A 128 -15.55 0.32 7.61
N LYS A 129 -14.76 1.23 8.19
CA LYS A 129 -15.24 2.55 8.62
C LYS A 129 -15.44 3.54 7.47
N ASN A 130 -14.86 3.28 6.30
CA ASN A 130 -14.82 4.21 5.15
C ASN A 130 -15.33 3.53 3.87
N MET A 131 -16.37 2.71 3.96
CA MET A 131 -16.84 1.86 2.86
C MET A 131 -17.38 2.65 1.67
N GLY A 132 -17.85 3.88 1.86
CA GLY A 132 -18.32 4.72 0.76
C GLY A 132 -17.17 5.30 -0.06
N TYR A 133 -16.03 5.59 0.58
CA TYR A 133 -14.84 6.11 -0.09
C TYR A 133 -13.55 5.52 0.52
N PRO A 134 -13.21 4.25 0.21
CA PRO A 134 -12.09 3.54 0.82
C PRO A 134 -10.74 3.91 0.17
N PHE A 135 -10.44 5.21 0.07
CA PHE A 135 -9.20 5.76 -0.46
C PHE A 135 -8.46 6.51 0.66
N PRO A 136 -7.69 5.80 1.50
CA PRO A 136 -6.99 6.45 2.61
C PRO A 136 -5.99 7.47 2.10
N SER A 137 -5.95 8.63 2.75
CA SER A 137 -4.99 9.68 2.48
C SER A 137 -3.56 9.24 2.87
N ARG A 138 -2.54 10.04 2.51
CA ARG A 138 -1.16 9.76 2.94
C ARG A 138 -1.06 9.72 4.47
N SER A 139 -1.72 10.64 5.16
CA SER A 139 -1.72 10.69 6.62
C SER A 139 -2.44 9.47 7.23
N ASP A 140 -3.54 9.01 6.65
CA ASP A 140 -4.24 7.80 7.09
C ASP A 140 -3.35 6.56 6.95
N LYS A 141 -2.68 6.41 5.81
CA LYS A 141 -1.75 5.29 5.58
C LYS A 141 -0.61 5.29 6.59
N VAL A 142 -0.04 6.46 6.91
CA VAL A 142 1.01 6.59 7.94
C VAL A 142 0.47 6.27 9.34
N LYS A 143 -0.77 6.68 9.67
CA LYS A 143 -1.41 6.33 10.94
C LYS A 143 -1.61 4.82 11.06
N ILE A 144 -2.18 4.18 10.03
CA ILE A 144 -2.38 2.73 9.97
C ILE A 144 -1.04 2.00 10.14
N LEU A 145 -0.01 2.43 9.41
CA LEU A 145 1.35 1.87 9.49
C LEU A 145 1.91 1.92 10.92
N LYS A 146 1.84 3.10 11.56
CA LYS A 146 2.29 3.29 12.93
C LYS A 146 1.50 2.44 13.92
N SER A 147 0.18 2.34 13.75
CA SER A 147 -0.68 1.53 14.63
C SER A 147 -0.41 0.04 14.48
N THR A 148 -0.23 -0.45 13.25
CA THR A 148 0.08 -1.87 13.00
C THR A 148 1.45 -2.24 13.55
N ASN A 149 2.48 -1.40 13.32
CA ASN A 149 3.86 -1.71 13.70
C ASN A 149 4.15 -1.52 15.20
N LYS A 150 3.24 -0.90 15.95
CA LYS A 150 3.30 -0.83 17.42
C LYS A 150 2.86 -2.14 18.10
N GLY A 151 2.36 -3.11 17.34
CA GLY A 151 1.94 -4.40 17.87
C GLY A 151 3.10 -5.22 18.46
N PRO A 152 2.81 -6.19 19.35
CA PRO A 152 3.83 -6.98 20.06
C PRO A 152 4.63 -7.94 19.17
N VAL A 153 4.23 -8.13 17.90
CA VAL A 153 4.85 -9.05 16.95
C VAL A 153 5.89 -8.30 16.11
N LYS A 154 7.15 -8.37 16.53
CA LYS A 154 8.27 -7.64 15.90
C LYS A 154 8.60 -8.09 14.45
N ASN A 155 8.25 -9.32 14.08
CA ASN A 155 8.59 -9.90 12.77
C ASN A 155 7.60 -9.53 11.64
N ASP A 156 6.59 -8.72 11.93
CA ASP A 156 5.47 -8.43 11.01
C ASP A 156 5.33 -6.92 10.76
N THR A 157 6.49 -6.23 10.68
CA THR A 157 6.51 -4.79 10.43
C THR A 157 6.05 -4.49 9.00
N LEU A 158 4.93 -3.78 8.93
CA LEU A 158 4.31 -3.37 7.70
C LEU A 158 5.13 -2.22 7.09
N ARG A 159 5.36 -2.26 5.78
CA ARG A 159 5.94 -1.18 4.97
C ARG A 159 4.82 -0.35 4.32
N TYR A 160 5.10 0.93 4.04
CA TYR A 160 4.11 1.83 3.43
C TYR A 160 3.55 1.29 2.11
N ASN A 161 4.39 0.74 1.24
CA ASN A 161 3.96 0.17 -0.04
C ASN A 161 3.05 -1.06 0.14
N GLN A 162 3.23 -1.85 1.20
CA GLN A 162 2.34 -2.97 1.51
C GLN A 162 0.94 -2.46 1.90
N VAL A 163 0.84 -1.36 2.64
CA VAL A 163 -0.46 -0.70 2.93
C VAL A 163 -1.13 -0.26 1.62
N VAL A 164 -0.39 0.43 0.75
CA VAL A 164 -0.93 0.93 -0.54
C VAL A 164 -1.46 -0.23 -1.39
N LEU A 165 -0.65 -1.26 -1.58
CA LEU A 165 -1.00 -2.44 -2.38
C LEU A 165 -2.16 -3.20 -1.77
N TRP A 166 -2.21 -3.33 -0.44
CA TRP A 166 -3.31 -3.97 0.27
C TRP A 166 -4.63 -3.26 -0.04
N PHE A 167 -4.71 -1.93 0.08
CA PHE A 167 -5.94 -1.19 -0.22
C PHE A 167 -6.36 -1.30 -1.68
N ILE A 168 -5.42 -1.25 -2.63
CA ILE A 168 -5.71 -1.44 -4.07
C ILE A 168 -6.29 -2.84 -4.30
N ASN A 169 -5.64 -3.85 -3.76
CA ASN A 169 -6.00 -5.24 -4.01
C ASN A 169 -7.32 -5.60 -3.31
N THR A 170 -7.50 -5.19 -2.05
CA THR A 170 -8.72 -5.41 -1.28
C THR A 170 -9.92 -4.76 -1.95
N ARG A 171 -9.86 -3.48 -2.38
CA ARG A 171 -10.96 -2.84 -3.14
C ARG A 171 -11.36 -3.64 -4.38
N ARG A 172 -10.36 -4.15 -5.11
CA ARG A 172 -10.59 -4.91 -6.36
C ARG A 172 -11.18 -6.29 -6.07
N ARG A 173 -10.61 -7.03 -5.11
CA ARG A 173 -10.94 -8.44 -4.82
C ARG A 173 -12.13 -8.63 -3.87
N SER A 174 -12.52 -7.60 -3.11
CA SER A 174 -13.72 -7.67 -2.28
C SER A 174 -15.02 -7.61 -3.08
N GLY A 175 -14.95 -7.19 -4.34
CA GLY A 175 -16.12 -6.87 -5.14
C GLY A 175 -16.56 -5.42 -5.00
N TRP A 176 -15.90 -4.61 -4.17
CA TRP A 176 -16.24 -3.18 -4.00
C TRP A 176 -16.19 -2.42 -5.33
N THR A 177 -15.15 -2.60 -6.15
CA THR A 177 -15.07 -1.96 -7.48
C THR A 177 -16.18 -2.43 -8.43
N LYS A 178 -16.62 -3.69 -8.32
CA LYS A 178 -17.73 -4.22 -9.12
C LYS A 178 -19.06 -3.61 -8.67
N PHE A 179 -19.26 -3.46 -7.37
CA PHE A 179 -20.42 -2.81 -6.77
C PHE A 179 -20.51 -1.34 -7.19
N LEU A 180 -19.40 -0.60 -7.10
CA LEU A 180 -19.26 0.79 -7.60
C LEU A 180 -19.70 0.93 -9.06
N ARG A 181 -19.22 0.05 -9.94
CA ARG A 181 -19.56 0.11 -11.38
C ARG A 181 -21.04 -0.16 -11.62
N ARG A 182 -21.62 -1.09 -10.87
CA ARG A 182 -22.99 -1.54 -11.08
C ARG A 182 -24.04 -0.57 -10.54
N TYR A 183 -23.86 -0.10 -9.30
CA TYR A 183 -24.89 0.68 -8.60
C TYR A 183 -24.59 2.17 -8.53
N ALA A 184 -23.35 2.58 -8.80
CA ALA A 184 -22.92 3.98 -8.77
C ALA A 184 -22.26 4.44 -10.09
N GLN A 185 -22.38 3.65 -11.17
CA GLN A 185 -21.89 3.99 -12.52
C GLN A 185 -20.39 4.33 -12.58
N GLY A 186 -19.59 3.87 -11.62
CA GLY A 186 -18.18 4.23 -11.53
C GLY A 186 -17.88 5.57 -10.85
N ASP A 187 -18.90 6.36 -10.48
CA ASP A 187 -18.75 7.63 -9.77
C ASP A 187 -18.58 7.37 -8.26
N LYS A 188 -17.44 7.81 -7.71
CA LYS A 188 -17.09 7.60 -6.30
C LYS A 188 -17.94 8.45 -5.35
N THR A 189 -18.43 9.60 -5.81
CA THR A 189 -19.33 10.45 -5.03
C THR A 189 -20.70 9.78 -4.92
N LYS A 190 -21.22 9.25 -6.03
CA LYS A 190 -22.47 8.45 -6.03
C LYS A 190 -22.34 7.20 -5.16
N MET A 191 -21.18 6.56 -5.14
CA MET A 191 -20.92 5.42 -4.27
C MET A 191 -20.97 5.80 -2.79
N LEU A 192 -20.41 6.96 -2.44
CA LEU A 192 -20.45 7.47 -1.09
C LEU A 192 -21.88 7.79 -0.63
N GLU A 193 -22.66 8.44 -1.49
CA GLU A 193 -24.10 8.68 -1.30
C GLU A 193 -24.88 7.37 -1.13
N LEU A 194 -24.67 6.40 -2.02
CA LEU A 194 -25.31 5.09 -1.99
C LEU A 194 -25.01 4.35 -0.67
N VAL A 195 -23.75 4.32 -0.25
CA VAL A 195 -23.35 3.63 0.98
C VAL A 195 -23.89 4.36 2.21
N TRP A 196 -24.00 5.69 2.17
CA TRP A 196 -24.65 6.45 3.24
C TRP A 196 -26.16 6.20 3.31
N ALA A 197 -26.80 6.02 2.16
CA ALA A 197 -28.21 5.65 2.06
C ALA A 197 -28.48 4.24 2.57
N LEU A 198 -27.60 3.29 2.24
CA LEU A 198 -27.59 1.94 2.81
C LEU A 198 -27.42 1.99 4.33
N GLU A 199 -26.46 2.78 4.83
CA GLU A 199 -26.20 2.92 6.26
C GLU A 199 -27.40 3.50 7.01
N THR A 200 -28.07 4.50 6.43
CA THR A 200 -29.27 5.13 6.99
C THR A 200 -30.46 4.18 6.98
N SER A 201 -30.63 3.40 5.90
CA SER A 201 -31.75 2.46 5.76
C SER A 201 -31.62 1.26 6.70
N VAL A 202 -30.40 0.76 6.94
CA VAL A 202 -30.15 -0.33 7.88
C VAL A 202 -30.25 0.15 9.33
N GLY A 203 -29.82 1.38 9.62
CA GLY A 203 -29.83 1.93 10.98
C GLY A 203 -28.85 1.22 11.93
N GLY A 204 -28.71 1.73 13.15
CA GLY A 204 -27.76 1.23 14.17
C GLY A 204 -26.41 1.98 14.24
N THR A 205 -25.37 1.37 14.81
CA THR A 205 -24.01 1.93 14.90
C THR A 205 -23.01 1.13 14.07
N HIS A 206 -21.80 1.65 13.89
CA HIS A 206 -20.70 0.90 13.27
C HIS A 206 -20.47 -0.45 13.98
N ALA A 207 -20.61 -0.51 15.30
CA ALA A 207 -20.41 -1.72 16.08
C ALA A 207 -21.43 -2.81 15.73
N SER A 208 -22.70 -2.45 15.51
CA SER A 208 -23.75 -3.42 15.16
C SER A 208 -23.67 -3.87 13.70
N ARG A 209 -23.35 -2.95 12.77
CA ARG A 209 -23.25 -3.27 11.33
C ARG A 209 -21.90 -3.85 10.92
N CYS A 210 -20.85 -3.61 11.70
CA CYS A 210 -19.44 -3.84 11.36
C CYS A 210 -18.94 -3.03 10.14
N TRP A 211 -19.67 -2.00 9.69
CA TRP A 211 -19.25 -1.10 8.62
C TRP A 211 -19.97 0.27 8.68
N SER A 212 -19.36 1.28 8.06
CA SER A 212 -19.85 2.66 7.92
C SER A 212 -19.43 3.28 6.60
N SER A 213 -20.17 4.29 6.14
CA SER A 213 -19.90 5.04 4.91
C SER A 213 -18.60 5.85 4.95
N GLY A 214 -18.20 6.34 6.13
CA GLY A 214 -17.04 7.22 6.32
C GLY A 214 -17.42 8.70 6.45
N LEU A 215 -18.67 9.06 6.14
CA LEU A 215 -19.27 10.28 6.67
C LEU A 215 -19.67 9.97 8.10
N GLY A 216 -19.18 10.74 9.08
CA GLY A 216 -19.66 10.63 10.45
C GLY A 216 -21.17 10.95 10.55
N THR A 217 -21.70 11.08 11.77
CA THR A 217 -23.10 11.47 12.04
C THR A 217 -23.49 12.88 11.56
N VAL A 218 -22.64 13.57 10.79
CA VAL A 218 -22.83 14.95 10.38
C VAL A 218 -23.72 15.02 9.13
N SER A 219 -24.86 15.72 9.26
CA SER A 219 -25.97 15.81 8.29
C SER A 219 -25.59 16.34 6.89
N THR A 220 -24.41 16.93 6.73
CA THR A 220 -23.87 17.37 5.44
C THR A 220 -22.35 17.29 5.47
N SER A 221 -21.75 16.41 4.66
CA SER A 221 -20.30 16.41 4.48
C SER A 221 -19.94 16.95 3.11
N LYS A 222 -18.95 17.84 3.06
CA LYS A 222 -18.36 18.31 1.82
C LYS A 222 -17.35 17.27 1.33
N VAL A 223 -17.61 16.67 0.17
CA VAL A 223 -16.67 15.75 -0.46
C VAL A 223 -16.07 16.43 -1.68
N ARG A 224 -14.75 16.50 -1.69
CA ARG A 224 -13.98 17.21 -2.71
C ARG A 224 -13.50 16.20 -3.74
N ASP A 225 -14.24 16.07 -4.84
CA ASP A 225 -13.84 15.31 -6.02
C ASP A 225 -13.45 16.29 -7.14
N GLY A 226 -12.16 16.69 -7.17
CA GLY A 226 -11.66 17.70 -8.11
C GLY A 226 -12.12 19.14 -7.81
N LYS A 227 -12.47 19.90 -8.87
CA LYS A 227 -12.79 21.35 -8.84
C LYS A 227 -14.22 21.71 -8.41
N LYS A 228 -15.11 20.74 -8.15
CA LYS A 228 -16.52 21.00 -7.81
C LYS A 228 -16.85 20.45 -6.42
N GLU A 229 -17.31 21.33 -5.52
CA GLU A 229 -17.91 20.91 -4.25
C GLU A 229 -19.33 20.38 -4.52
N ARG A 230 -19.63 19.16 -4.05
CA ARG A 230 -20.99 18.61 -4.03
C ARG A 230 -21.46 18.49 -2.58
N LYS A 231 -22.67 18.95 -2.31
CA LYS A 231 -23.32 18.83 -1.00
C LYS A 231 -24.03 17.49 -0.94
N ILE A 232 -23.50 16.56 -0.14
CA ILE A 232 -24.13 15.26 0.09
C ILE A 232 -25.23 15.45 1.13
N THR A 233 -26.46 15.05 0.78
CA THR A 233 -27.64 15.13 1.66
C THR A 233 -27.99 13.73 2.14
N ARG A 234 -28.34 13.59 3.42
CA ARG A 234 -28.74 12.31 4.00
C ARG A 234 -30.07 11.86 3.40
N MET A 235 -30.10 10.64 2.87
CA MET A 235 -31.29 10.07 2.24
C MET A 235 -31.33 8.55 2.50
N THR A 236 -32.51 7.97 2.39
CA THR A 236 -32.74 6.52 2.44
C THR A 236 -32.46 5.89 1.07
N ILE A 237 -32.36 4.56 1.02
CA ILE A 237 -32.07 3.86 -0.23
C ILE A 237 -33.21 4.01 -1.26
N LYS A 238 -34.46 4.11 -0.79
CA LYS A 238 -35.63 4.34 -1.63
C LYS A 238 -35.66 5.75 -2.20
N GLU A 239 -35.13 6.74 -1.48
CA GLU A 239 -34.98 8.11 -1.98
C GLU A 239 -33.80 8.22 -2.96
N PHE A 240 -32.71 7.48 -2.72
CA PHE A 240 -31.56 7.43 -3.62
C PHE A 240 -31.88 6.70 -4.94
N MET A 241 -32.73 5.69 -4.89
CA MET A 241 -33.17 4.90 -6.05
C MET A 241 -34.69 4.68 -6.03
N PRO A 242 -35.49 5.70 -6.41
CA PRO A 242 -36.96 5.63 -6.33
C PRO A 242 -37.60 4.63 -7.30
N GLU A 243 -36.94 4.35 -8.43
CA GLU A 243 -37.45 3.47 -9.48
C GLU A 243 -36.97 2.02 -9.35
N VAL A 244 -36.19 1.68 -8.32
CA VAL A 244 -35.64 0.33 -8.17
C VAL A 244 -36.72 -0.64 -7.69
N LYS A 245 -36.79 -1.82 -8.31
CA LYS A 245 -37.71 -2.87 -7.89
C LYS A 245 -37.21 -3.55 -6.62
N ASP A 246 -38.11 -4.03 -5.76
CA ASP A 246 -37.75 -4.66 -4.48
C ASP A 246 -36.79 -5.85 -4.66
N TYR A 247 -36.94 -6.66 -5.71
CA TYR A 247 -36.03 -7.78 -5.97
C TYR A 247 -34.60 -7.32 -6.31
N GLU A 248 -34.44 -6.15 -6.96
CA GLU A 248 -33.13 -5.59 -7.30
C GLU A 248 -32.46 -5.01 -6.06
N LEU A 249 -33.27 -4.42 -5.17
CA LEU A 249 -32.84 -3.91 -3.89
C LEU A 249 -32.33 -5.04 -2.99
N GLU A 250 -33.07 -6.14 -2.89
CA GLU A 250 -32.65 -7.34 -2.13
C GLU A 250 -31.35 -7.92 -2.68
N LYS A 251 -31.24 -8.03 -4.01
CA LYS A 251 -30.01 -8.48 -4.67
C LYS A 251 -28.82 -7.56 -4.36
N MET A 252 -29.03 -6.25 -4.33
CA MET A 252 -28.01 -5.27 -3.97
C MET A 252 -27.57 -5.44 -2.52
N TYR A 253 -28.50 -5.62 -1.57
CA TYR A 253 -28.17 -5.88 -0.17
C TYR A 253 -27.34 -7.17 -0.01
N MET A 254 -27.70 -8.24 -0.70
CA MET A 254 -26.95 -9.49 -0.69
C MET A 254 -25.55 -9.36 -1.28
N GLU A 255 -25.40 -8.59 -2.37
CA GLU A 255 -24.09 -8.28 -2.94
C GLU A 255 -23.25 -7.41 -2.00
N TRP A 256 -23.87 -6.44 -1.34
CA TRP A 256 -23.22 -5.59 -0.36
C TRP A 256 -22.72 -6.38 0.86
N LYS A 257 -23.56 -7.26 1.41
CA LYS A 257 -23.21 -8.15 2.52
C LYS A 257 -21.98 -9.00 2.18
N LYS A 258 -21.92 -9.56 0.96
CA LYS A 258 -20.76 -10.32 0.48
C LYS A 258 -19.48 -9.48 0.43
N VAL A 259 -19.58 -8.21 0.01
CA VAL A 259 -18.43 -7.28 0.01
C VAL A 259 -17.93 -7.03 1.44
N VAL A 260 -18.83 -6.75 2.38
CA VAL A 260 -18.52 -6.50 3.79
C VAL A 260 -17.84 -7.73 4.42
N GLU A 261 -18.44 -8.91 4.29
CA GLU A 261 -17.89 -10.17 4.80
C GLU A 261 -16.49 -10.45 4.24
N ARG A 262 -16.31 -10.24 2.92
CA ARG A 262 -15.02 -10.47 2.26
C ARG A 262 -13.92 -9.56 2.78
N ILE A 263 -14.25 -8.35 3.23
CA ILE A 263 -13.28 -7.41 3.83
C ILE A 263 -13.02 -7.79 5.28
N ARG A 264 -14.07 -8.17 6.03
CA ARG A 264 -13.99 -8.54 7.44
C ARG A 264 -13.13 -9.79 7.66
N PHE A 265 -13.38 -10.84 6.89
CA PHE A 265 -12.74 -12.16 7.04
C PHE A 265 -11.65 -12.43 5.98
N GLY A 266 -11.60 -11.70 4.87
CA GLY A 266 -10.59 -11.96 3.82
C GLY A 266 -10.85 -13.24 3.01
N VAL A 267 -9.81 -13.72 2.30
CA VAL A 267 -9.95 -14.78 1.27
C VAL A 267 -9.84 -16.20 1.82
N LYS A 268 -8.90 -16.44 2.75
CA LYS A 268 -8.57 -17.76 3.28
C LYS A 268 -9.49 -18.20 4.43
N GLU A 269 -10.09 -17.27 5.17
CA GLU A 269 -10.92 -17.57 6.35
C GLU A 269 -12.28 -18.21 5.97
N ARG A 270 -12.79 -17.95 4.75
CA ARG A 270 -14.08 -18.49 4.29
C ARG A 270 -14.10 -19.99 3.96
N VAL A 271 -12.93 -20.65 3.88
CA VAL A 271 -12.85 -22.09 3.60
C VAL A 271 -13.07 -22.92 4.89
N GLY A 272 -12.81 -22.34 6.06
CA GLY A 272 -13.14 -22.95 7.35
C GLY A 272 -14.61 -22.74 7.74
N ASP A 273 -15.14 -21.53 7.50
CA ASP A 273 -16.50 -21.16 7.91
C ASP A 273 -17.61 -22.01 7.26
N TRP A 274 -17.42 -22.48 6.01
CA TRP A 274 -18.43 -23.34 5.38
C TRP A 274 -18.51 -24.71 6.05
N ILE A 275 -17.40 -25.22 6.60
CA ILE A 275 -17.41 -26.50 7.32
C ILE A 275 -18.20 -26.35 8.63
N GLU A 276 -18.04 -25.24 9.36
CA GLU A 276 -18.82 -24.96 10.56
C GLU A 276 -20.31 -24.72 10.25
N GLU A 277 -20.62 -24.02 9.14
CA GLU A 277 -21.99 -23.82 8.69
C GLU A 277 -22.66 -25.13 8.25
N VAL A 278 -21.91 -26.06 7.63
CA VAL A 278 -22.35 -27.42 7.27
C VAL A 278 -22.50 -28.31 8.51
N ILE A 279 -21.62 -28.22 9.49
CA ILE A 279 -21.73 -28.94 10.77
C ILE A 279 -22.95 -28.44 11.56
N ALA A 280 -23.12 -27.12 11.66
CA ALA A 280 -24.25 -26.52 12.36
C ALA A 280 -25.60 -26.87 11.69
N SER A 281 -25.64 -26.91 10.36
CA SER A 281 -26.84 -27.33 9.63
C SER A 281 -27.08 -28.85 9.67
N ALA A 282 -26.04 -29.66 9.80
CA ALA A 282 -26.14 -31.11 10.03
C ALA A 282 -26.61 -31.46 11.46
N ASP A 283 -26.23 -30.68 12.47
CA ASP A 283 -26.69 -30.86 13.85
C ASP A 283 -28.15 -30.42 14.03
N MET A 284 -28.61 -29.40 13.31
CA MET A 284 -30.03 -29.03 13.27
C MET A 284 -30.92 -30.10 12.62
N THR A 285 -30.38 -30.91 11.70
CA THR A 285 -31.14 -32.01 11.07
C THR A 285 -31.15 -33.30 11.89
N ARG A 286 -30.32 -33.40 12.94
CA ARG A 286 -30.30 -34.55 13.87
C ARG A 286 -31.22 -34.36 15.09
N HIS A 287 -31.80 -33.18 15.25
CA HIS A 287 -32.70 -32.81 16.34
C HIS A 287 -34.12 -32.44 15.87
N ALA A 288 -34.47 -32.79 14.63
CA ALA A 288 -35.84 -32.82 14.11
C ALA A 288 -36.24 -34.27 13.81
#